data_AF-A0A6G2KCN1-F1
#
_entry.id   AF-A0A6G2KCN1-F1
#
_cell.length_a   1.000
_cell.length_b   1.000
_cell.length_c   1.000
_cell.angle_alpha   90.00
_cell.angle_beta   90.00
_cell.angle_gamma   90.00
#
_symmetry.space_group_name_H-M   'P 1'
#
loop_
_entity.id
_entity.type
_entity.pdbx_description
1 polymer ?
#
loop_
_entity_poly.entity_id
_entity_poly.type
_entity_poly.pdbx_seq_one_letter_code
_entity_poly.pdbx_strand_id
1 'polypeptide(L)'
;MSISDTFGSLEYVLDKFSNTWTWKVTGERAVTMLSDLVPEAWYGDNINEAIVPDRPECIEKLKWMLDRYPLEIRSKATWQKKARPIKTHNITSKRYKLKMATPGEQFRGELLKFQREGLDFLIKSNGNALLADEMGLGKTVQSLAYVATEKRAFPVLVVAPLVTLNNWQREIAKFLKKKSRNGRLLADEHPTSTIIRTGHRGTLDKYDFYIINYELLYKRQADIANANIRTIICDEVHNLRSVRTKKYSALRNLALLPSVTRRIGLSGTPIYNRGSEIWPITDILKPGMLGSYDEFCDYFCYINDKGKATVLENKRESLREQLQNHIMLRRKKSDVLKELKEKVRYKEIIDSNTTYYQNELDRIWKKMEEEQKAAKTEFGRSASYRRAIQGERVAAGMAKIPHVTNFVRNIMEMEESVVVFCHHRAIHSILHENLREFEPASIIGGQTDRARQDNIDGFQEGRTNMMIAGLRAGNVGINLSQAKYVVFAELDWSPAIHRQAEDRLHRIGQKETVFAYYLVGNGTLDEHVANVLVDKSYEIDGILDGTVEPYENHEKAQMILVQIRDQIVQKTH
;
A
#
# COMPACT_ATOMS: atom_id res chain seq x y z
N MET A 1 -2.21 5.05 -39.70
CA MET A 1 -1.80 6.24 -40.47
C MET A 1 -0.45 6.67 -39.95
N SER A 2 0.56 6.60 -40.82
CA SER A 2 1.92 7.08 -40.61
C SER A 2 1.96 8.60 -40.69
N ILE A 3 2.48 9.25 -39.66
CA ILE A 3 3.48 10.32 -39.65
C ILE A 3 3.84 10.45 -38.16
N SER A 4 5.05 10.05 -37.80
CA SER A 4 5.63 10.41 -36.52
C SER A 4 5.93 11.90 -36.59
N ASP A 5 4.99 12.75 -36.18
CA ASP A 5 5.30 14.16 -35.95
C ASP A 5 6.23 14.21 -34.74
N THR A 6 7.54 14.19 -35.01
CA THR A 6 8.55 14.43 -34.01
C THR A 6 8.36 15.87 -33.51
N PHE A 7 8.41 16.06 -32.20
CA PHE A 7 8.18 17.38 -31.59
C PHE A 7 9.32 18.39 -31.91
N GLY A 8 10.37 17.91 -32.58
CA GLY A 8 11.60 18.62 -32.81
C GLY A 8 12.76 17.65 -33.13
N SER A 9 13.98 18.19 -33.16
CA SER A 9 15.20 17.38 -33.30
C SER A 9 16.23 17.70 -32.21
N LEU A 10 17.07 16.72 -31.88
CA LEU A 10 18.19 16.85 -30.94
C LEU A 10 19.50 16.54 -31.65
N GLU A 11 20.42 17.49 -31.65
CA GLU A 11 21.72 17.41 -32.32
C GLU A 11 22.85 17.86 -31.38
N TYR A 12 24.01 17.24 -31.48
CA TYR A 12 25.21 17.64 -30.74
C TYR A 12 26.09 18.50 -31.64
N VAL A 13 26.25 19.77 -31.30
CA VAL A 13 26.90 20.78 -32.15
C VAL A 13 27.97 21.56 -31.38
N LEU A 14 28.95 22.09 -32.10
CA LEU A 14 29.86 23.09 -31.55
C LEU A 14 29.16 24.45 -31.61
N ASP A 15 28.86 25.03 -30.46
CA ASP A 15 28.20 26.33 -30.39
C ASP A 15 29.19 27.44 -30.75
N LYS A 16 28.77 28.36 -31.64
CA LYS A 16 29.61 29.43 -32.18
C LYS A 16 29.96 30.49 -31.12
N PHE A 17 29.09 30.69 -30.13
CA PHE A 17 29.24 31.75 -29.14
C PHE A 17 30.08 31.32 -27.94
N SER A 18 29.79 30.15 -27.38
CA SER A 18 30.56 29.58 -26.27
C SER A 18 31.84 28.87 -26.71
N ASN A 19 31.98 28.54 -27.99
CA ASN A 19 33.05 27.69 -28.54
C ASN A 19 33.18 26.34 -27.79
N THR A 20 32.06 25.84 -27.27
CA THR A 20 31.97 24.56 -26.56
C THR A 20 30.96 23.64 -27.22
N TRP A 21 31.16 22.34 -27.07
CA TRP A 21 30.19 21.35 -27.56
C TRP A 21 28.95 21.35 -26.68
N THR A 22 27.78 21.45 -27.32
CA THR A 22 26.48 21.61 -26.66
C THR A 22 25.40 20.80 -27.40
N TRP A 23 24.24 20.67 -26.78
CA TRP A 23 23.06 20.06 -27.37
C TRP A 23 22.14 21.13 -27.95
N LYS A 24 21.86 21.06 -29.25
CA LYS A 24 20.88 21.91 -29.93
C LYS A 24 19.56 21.16 -30.05
N VAL A 25 18.52 21.77 -29.51
CA VAL A 25 17.13 21.31 -29.66
C VAL A 25 16.43 22.25 -30.63
N THR A 26 15.77 21.68 -31.64
CA THR A 26 14.99 22.45 -32.62
C THR A 26 13.52 22.10 -32.52
N GLY A 27 12.63 23.05 -32.83
CA GLY A 27 11.19 22.87 -32.85
C GLY A 27 10.49 23.76 -31.84
N GLU A 28 9.46 24.49 -32.28
CA GLU A 28 8.78 25.52 -31.49
C GLU A 28 8.31 25.00 -30.12
N ARG A 29 7.53 23.91 -30.11
CA ARG A 29 7.03 23.28 -28.87
C ARG A 29 8.15 22.72 -27.99
N ALA A 30 9.17 22.15 -28.62
CA ALA A 30 10.31 21.59 -27.90
C ALA A 30 11.09 22.69 -27.17
N VAL A 31 11.34 23.82 -27.85
CA VAL A 31 12.07 24.97 -27.29
C VAL A 31 11.30 25.63 -26.14
N THR A 32 9.99 25.81 -26.27
CA THR A 32 9.16 26.38 -25.18
C THR A 32 9.17 25.50 -23.92
N MET A 33 9.09 24.18 -24.08
CA MET A 33 9.19 23.29 -22.92
C MET A 33 10.57 23.31 -22.29
N LEU A 34 11.60 23.43 -23.14
CA LEU A 34 12.98 23.40 -22.71
C LEU A 34 13.37 24.64 -21.90
N SER A 35 12.79 25.81 -22.18
CA SER A 35 12.99 27.02 -21.37
C SER A 35 12.48 26.87 -19.94
N ASP A 36 11.44 26.08 -19.71
CA ASP A 36 10.93 25.80 -18.36
C ASP A 36 11.77 24.75 -17.64
N LEU A 37 12.28 23.75 -18.37
CA LEU A 37 13.02 22.61 -17.82
C LEU A 37 14.48 22.95 -17.52
N VAL A 38 15.14 23.68 -18.42
CA VAL A 38 16.55 24.01 -18.38
C VAL A 38 16.71 25.53 -18.37
N PRO A 39 16.66 26.19 -17.19
CA PRO A 39 16.83 27.64 -17.09
C PRO A 39 18.19 28.14 -17.60
N GLU A 40 19.17 27.25 -17.71
CA GLU A 40 20.52 27.54 -18.22
C GLU A 40 20.62 27.46 -19.76
N ALA A 41 19.54 27.08 -20.45
CA ALA A 41 19.52 27.04 -21.91
C ALA A 41 19.35 28.45 -22.48
N TRP A 42 19.92 28.69 -23.66
CA TRP A 42 19.78 29.96 -24.38
C TRP A 42 19.30 29.72 -25.81
N TYR A 43 18.75 30.76 -26.44
CA TYR A 43 18.30 30.69 -27.83
C TYR A 43 19.49 30.53 -28.77
N GLY A 44 19.32 29.68 -29.79
CA GLY A 44 20.26 29.52 -30.90
C GLY A 44 20.12 30.63 -31.94
N ASP A 45 20.62 30.37 -33.16
CA ASP A 45 20.57 31.32 -34.28
C ASP A 45 19.13 31.63 -34.73
N ASN A 46 18.16 30.76 -34.41
CA ASN A 46 16.73 30.90 -34.73
C ASN A 46 15.83 30.83 -33.48
N ILE A 47 14.65 31.46 -33.53
CA ILE A 47 13.65 31.48 -32.44
C ILE A 47 13.20 30.07 -32.03
N ASN A 48 13.22 29.12 -32.96
CA ASN A 48 12.85 27.72 -32.74
C ASN A 48 14.06 26.82 -32.46
N GLU A 49 15.17 27.40 -32.00
CA GLU A 49 16.38 26.67 -31.60
C GLU A 49 16.78 27.06 -30.18
N ALA A 50 17.09 26.06 -29.36
CA ALA A 50 17.66 26.24 -28.03
C ALA A 50 18.97 25.45 -27.91
N ILE A 51 19.97 26.09 -27.31
CA ILE A 51 21.27 25.51 -27.00
C ILE A 51 21.32 25.16 -25.52
N VAL A 52 21.71 23.93 -25.24
CA VAL A 52 21.75 23.34 -23.92
C VAL A 52 23.19 22.91 -23.59
N PRO A 53 23.75 23.36 -22.46
CA PRO A 53 25.06 22.92 -21.99
C PRO A 53 25.17 21.40 -21.91
N ASP A 54 26.33 20.87 -22.29
CA ASP A 54 26.67 19.46 -22.11
C ASP A 54 27.08 19.16 -20.66
N ARG A 55 26.14 19.32 -19.73
CA ARG A 55 26.28 19.00 -18.30
C ARG A 55 25.41 17.80 -17.93
N PRO A 56 25.81 16.95 -16.97
CA PRO A 56 25.02 15.78 -16.55
C PRO A 56 23.56 16.11 -16.21
N GLU A 57 23.33 17.19 -15.45
CA GLU A 57 22.00 17.66 -15.06
C GLU A 57 21.12 18.07 -16.26
N CYS A 58 21.73 18.70 -17.26
CA CYS A 58 21.04 19.09 -18.50
C CYS A 58 20.72 17.88 -19.38
N ILE A 59 21.62 16.89 -19.44
CA ILE A 59 21.42 15.64 -20.19
C ILE A 59 20.27 14.82 -19.57
N GLU A 60 20.14 14.80 -18.25
CA GLU A 60 19.00 14.17 -17.55
C GLU A 60 17.66 14.82 -17.92
N LYS A 61 17.62 16.16 -17.95
CA LYS A 61 16.42 16.91 -18.35
C LYS A 61 16.07 16.72 -19.82
N LEU A 62 17.07 16.67 -20.71
CA LEU A 62 16.89 16.32 -22.12
C LEU A 62 16.36 14.89 -22.30
N LYS A 63 16.86 13.95 -21.49
CA LYS A 63 16.39 12.55 -21.49
C LYS A 63 14.93 12.46 -21.01
N TRP A 64 14.58 13.16 -19.94
CA TRP A 64 13.21 13.27 -19.47
C TRP A 64 12.27 13.81 -20.54
N MET A 65 12.72 14.83 -21.29
CA MET A 65 11.95 15.43 -22.38
C MET A 65 11.73 14.44 -23.53
N LEU A 66 12.78 13.73 -23.96
CA LEU A 66 12.72 12.70 -25.00
C LEU A 66 11.76 11.55 -24.67
N ASP A 67 11.66 11.16 -23.40
CA ASP A 67 10.77 10.07 -22.95
C ASP A 67 9.29 10.45 -23.01
N ARG A 68 8.95 11.75 -22.98
CA ARG A 68 7.56 12.27 -23.02
C ARG A 68 7.18 12.85 -24.38
N TYR A 69 8.14 13.46 -25.07
CA TYR A 69 7.97 14.12 -26.35
C TYR A 69 9.05 13.63 -27.30
N PRO A 70 8.74 12.69 -28.20
CA PRO A 70 9.74 12.08 -29.06
C PRO A 70 10.35 13.15 -29.99
N LEU A 71 11.64 13.42 -29.80
CA LEU A 71 12.47 14.22 -30.70
C LEU A 71 13.25 13.30 -31.64
N GLU A 72 13.51 13.79 -32.85
CA GLU A 72 14.42 13.11 -33.76
C GLU A 72 15.88 13.30 -33.31
N ILE A 73 16.51 12.23 -32.80
CA ILE A 73 17.91 12.27 -32.39
C ILE A 73 18.79 12.16 -33.64
N ARG A 74 19.41 13.26 -34.05
CA ARG A 74 20.34 13.31 -35.20
C ARG A 74 21.72 12.78 -34.83
N SER A 75 22.21 13.10 -33.63
CA SER A 75 23.52 12.66 -33.14
C SER A 75 23.44 11.38 -32.27
N LYS A 76 22.87 10.29 -32.82
CA LYS A 76 22.52 9.06 -32.08
C LYS A 76 23.69 8.44 -31.30
N ALA A 77 24.86 8.32 -31.91
CA ALA A 77 26.03 7.70 -31.28
C ALA A 77 26.54 8.51 -30.08
N THR A 78 26.58 9.84 -30.20
CA THR A 78 26.98 10.74 -29.12
C THR A 78 25.97 10.73 -28.00
N TRP A 79 24.67 10.72 -28.34
CA TRP A 79 23.59 10.63 -27.36
C TRP A 79 23.69 9.33 -26.56
N GLN A 80 23.85 8.18 -27.21
CA GLN A 80 24.00 6.88 -26.53
C GLN A 80 25.23 6.83 -25.61
N LYS A 81 26.32 7.55 -25.93
CA LYS A 81 27.53 7.61 -25.11
C LYS A 81 27.35 8.51 -23.88
N LYS A 82 26.63 9.63 -24.03
CA LYS A 82 26.50 10.68 -23.01
C LYS A 82 25.27 10.54 -22.13
N ALA A 83 24.13 10.19 -22.72
CA ALA A 83 22.97 9.70 -21.99
C ALA A 83 23.29 8.29 -21.51
N ARG A 84 24.07 8.19 -20.42
CA ARG A 84 24.49 6.91 -19.86
C ARG A 84 23.27 5.98 -19.82
N PRO A 85 23.32 4.79 -20.42
CA PRO A 85 22.34 3.78 -20.10
C PRO A 85 22.48 3.54 -18.60
N ILE A 86 21.41 3.78 -17.85
CA ILE A 86 21.30 3.25 -16.49
C ILE A 86 21.61 1.78 -16.67
N LYS A 87 22.66 1.28 -16.01
CA LYS A 87 22.98 -0.14 -16.03
C LYS A 87 21.77 -0.83 -15.39
N THR A 88 20.81 -1.23 -16.22
CA THR A 88 19.83 -2.21 -15.80
C THR A 88 20.66 -3.43 -15.49
N HIS A 89 20.78 -3.75 -14.20
CA HIS A 89 21.24 -5.05 -13.80
C HIS A 89 20.24 -6.03 -14.43
N ASN A 90 20.60 -6.59 -15.59
CA ASN A 90 19.90 -7.70 -16.20
C ASN A 90 20.12 -8.89 -15.28
N ILE A 91 19.35 -8.95 -14.20
CA ILE A 91 19.27 -10.14 -13.36
C ILE A 91 18.64 -11.20 -14.26
N THR A 92 19.39 -12.26 -14.53
CA THR A 92 18.92 -13.36 -15.36
C THR A 92 17.61 -13.89 -14.77
N SER A 93 16.51 -13.75 -15.53
CA SER A 93 15.19 -14.14 -15.09
C SER A 93 15.09 -15.67 -15.12
N LYS A 94 14.96 -16.28 -13.94
CA LYS A 94 14.46 -17.66 -13.82
C LYS A 94 13.01 -17.56 -13.40
N ARG A 95 12.09 -17.54 -14.38
CA ARG A 95 10.67 -17.69 -14.10
C ARG A 95 10.46 -19.12 -13.60
N TYR A 96 10.41 -19.28 -12.28
CA TYR A 96 10.30 -20.59 -11.68
C TYR A 96 8.92 -21.17 -11.98
N LYS A 97 8.86 -22.27 -12.73
CA LYS A 97 7.63 -23.08 -12.78
C LYS A 97 7.39 -23.64 -11.38
N LEU A 98 6.39 -23.12 -10.68
CA LEU A 98 6.07 -23.52 -9.31
C LEU A 98 5.50 -24.94 -9.30
N LYS A 99 5.84 -25.69 -8.27
CA LYS A 99 5.36 -27.06 -8.01
C LYS A 99 4.63 -27.09 -6.67
N MET A 100 3.85 -28.14 -6.43
CA MET A 100 3.17 -28.34 -5.15
C MET A 100 4.14 -28.93 -4.11
N ALA A 101 4.92 -28.08 -3.44
CA ALA A 101 5.82 -28.51 -2.37
C ALA A 101 5.06 -29.14 -1.19
N THR A 102 5.72 -30.06 -0.48
CA THR A 102 5.23 -30.64 0.78
C THR A 102 5.93 -29.95 1.95
N PRO A 103 5.19 -29.50 2.98
CA PRO A 103 5.81 -28.92 4.16
C PRO A 103 6.64 -29.97 4.91
N GLY A 104 7.70 -29.52 5.58
CA GLY A 104 8.52 -30.38 6.45
C GLY A 104 7.72 -30.97 7.62
N GLU A 105 8.20 -32.08 8.17
CA GLU A 105 7.50 -32.85 9.22
C GLU A 105 7.22 -32.07 10.52
N GLN A 106 7.94 -30.96 10.73
CA GLN A 106 7.72 -30.05 11.85
C GLN A 106 6.40 -29.28 11.71
N PHE A 107 5.84 -29.14 10.51
CA PHE A 107 4.58 -28.47 10.27
C PHE A 107 3.39 -29.36 10.70
N ARG A 108 2.38 -28.74 11.32
CA ARG A 108 1.08 -29.36 11.65
C ARG A 108 0.01 -28.80 10.73
N GLY A 109 -0.82 -29.65 10.16
CA GLY A 109 -1.94 -29.24 9.30
C GLY A 109 -1.65 -29.37 7.81
N GLU A 110 -2.64 -29.00 7.01
CA GLU A 110 -2.61 -29.18 5.55
C GLU A 110 -2.60 -27.83 4.83
N LEU A 111 -1.83 -27.74 3.75
CA LEU A 111 -1.76 -26.57 2.89
C LEU A 111 -2.66 -26.76 1.68
N LEU A 112 -3.41 -25.70 1.32
CA LEU A 112 -4.14 -25.64 0.05
C LEU A 112 -3.18 -25.70 -1.15
N LYS A 113 -3.69 -26.09 -2.33
CA LYS A 113 -2.87 -26.26 -3.55
C LYS A 113 -2.01 -25.03 -3.85
N PHE A 114 -2.59 -23.83 -3.86
CA PHE A 114 -1.85 -22.59 -4.09
C PHE A 114 -0.87 -22.28 -2.94
N GLN A 115 -1.19 -22.63 -1.69
CA GLN A 115 -0.26 -22.44 -0.56
C GLN A 115 0.99 -23.32 -0.70
N ARG A 116 0.85 -24.52 -1.28
CA ARG A 116 1.98 -25.40 -1.61
C ARG A 116 2.88 -24.83 -2.70
N GLU A 117 2.31 -24.14 -3.69
CA GLU A 117 3.08 -23.39 -4.69
C GLU A 117 3.81 -22.19 -4.07
N GLY A 118 3.17 -21.50 -3.13
CA GLY A 118 3.79 -20.40 -2.39
C GLY A 118 4.94 -20.89 -1.51
N LEU A 119 4.81 -22.07 -0.90
CA LEU A 119 5.91 -22.74 -0.22
C LEU A 119 7.08 -23.04 -1.17
N ASP A 120 6.80 -23.61 -2.35
CA ASP A 120 7.83 -23.88 -3.37
C ASP A 120 8.53 -22.60 -3.84
N PHE A 121 7.79 -21.50 -3.98
CA PHE A 121 8.36 -20.19 -4.28
C PHE A 121 9.33 -19.71 -3.18
N LEU A 122 8.95 -19.84 -1.90
CA LEU A 122 9.84 -19.48 -0.78
C LEU A 122 11.11 -20.35 -0.74
N ILE A 123 10.99 -21.65 -1.04
CA ILE A 123 12.13 -22.57 -1.12
C ILE A 123 13.08 -22.15 -2.25
N LYS A 124 12.57 -21.92 -3.46
CA LYS A 124 13.38 -21.53 -4.63
C LYS A 124 14.01 -20.15 -4.49
N SER A 125 13.37 -19.25 -3.76
CA SER A 125 13.90 -17.92 -3.43
C SER A 125 14.83 -17.94 -2.21
N ASN A 126 15.13 -19.12 -1.64
CA ASN A 126 15.93 -19.28 -0.43
C ASN A 126 15.46 -18.34 0.71
N GLY A 127 14.15 -18.19 0.86
CA GLY A 127 13.54 -17.33 1.88
C GLY A 127 13.79 -15.83 1.73
N ASN A 128 14.24 -15.34 0.56
CA ASN A 128 14.42 -13.92 0.26
C ASN A 128 13.35 -13.46 -0.72
N ALA A 129 12.13 -13.26 -0.22
CA ALA A 129 10.93 -13.15 -1.04
C ALA A 129 9.82 -12.35 -0.36
N LEU A 130 8.93 -11.81 -1.18
CA LEU A 130 7.71 -11.09 -0.84
C LEU A 130 6.50 -11.95 -1.23
N LEU A 131 5.77 -12.44 -0.23
CA LEU A 131 4.43 -13.00 -0.44
C LEU A 131 3.42 -11.85 -0.45
N ALA A 132 3.03 -11.44 -1.65
CA ALA A 132 2.09 -10.36 -1.95
C ALA A 132 0.67 -10.86 -2.26
N ASP A 133 0.38 -12.14 -2.00
CA ASP A 133 -0.97 -12.71 -2.11
C ASP A 133 -2.02 -11.83 -1.40
N GLU A 134 -3.25 -11.79 -1.92
CA GLU A 134 -4.36 -11.05 -1.29
C GLU A 134 -4.56 -11.43 0.18
N MET A 135 -5.18 -10.52 0.94
CA MET A 135 -5.43 -10.74 2.35
C MET A 135 -6.35 -11.94 2.56
N GLY A 136 -6.10 -12.74 3.59
CA GLY A 136 -6.91 -13.94 3.87
C GLY A 136 -6.45 -15.22 3.17
N LEU A 137 -5.46 -15.18 2.27
CA LEU A 137 -4.92 -16.39 1.59
C LEU A 137 -3.91 -17.21 2.43
N GLY A 138 -3.76 -16.90 3.73
CA GLY A 138 -2.93 -17.69 4.65
C GLY A 138 -1.41 -17.50 4.52
N LYS A 139 -0.95 -16.27 4.25
CA LYS A 139 0.49 -15.92 4.16
C LYS A 139 1.30 -16.33 5.40
N THR A 140 0.73 -16.14 6.60
CA THR A 140 1.33 -16.58 7.87
C THR A 140 1.60 -18.08 7.88
N VAL A 141 0.60 -18.89 7.50
CA VAL A 141 0.72 -20.35 7.45
C VAL A 141 1.78 -20.80 6.45
N GLN A 142 1.82 -20.19 5.27
CA GLN A 142 2.86 -20.45 4.25
C GLN A 142 4.27 -20.14 4.78
N SER A 143 4.44 -19.04 5.52
CA SER A 143 5.73 -18.67 6.11
C SER A 143 6.18 -19.64 7.23
N LEU A 144 5.25 -20.11 8.06
CA LEU A 144 5.55 -21.13 9.09
C LEU A 144 5.87 -22.49 8.45
N ALA A 145 5.16 -22.87 7.38
CA ALA A 145 5.47 -24.06 6.60
C ALA A 145 6.89 -23.99 5.99
N TYR A 146 7.30 -22.81 5.53
CA TYR A 146 8.68 -22.61 5.06
C TYR A 146 9.70 -22.77 6.19
N VAL A 147 9.47 -22.15 7.35
CA VAL A 147 10.33 -22.30 8.53
C VAL A 147 10.44 -23.77 8.96
N ALA A 148 9.35 -24.54 8.90
CA ALA A 148 9.32 -25.97 9.21
C ALA A 148 10.10 -26.83 8.20
N THR A 149 10.18 -26.38 6.95
CA THR A 149 10.83 -27.11 5.86
C THR A 149 12.34 -26.84 5.84
N GLU A 150 12.75 -25.63 6.24
CA GLU A 150 14.11 -25.17 6.16
C GLU A 150 14.95 -25.55 7.39
N LYS A 151 16.00 -26.35 7.19
CA LYS A 151 16.81 -26.95 8.27
C LYS A 151 17.52 -25.90 9.15
N ARG A 152 17.86 -24.74 8.60
CA ARG A 152 18.63 -23.68 9.28
C ARG A 152 17.84 -22.39 9.45
N ALA A 153 16.52 -22.48 9.61
CA ALA A 153 15.65 -21.32 9.75
C ALA A 153 15.78 -20.59 11.11
N PHE A 154 16.06 -21.32 12.19
CA PHE A 154 16.07 -20.79 13.57
C PHE A 154 17.43 -20.19 13.98
N PRO A 155 17.44 -19.16 14.85
CA PRO A 155 16.28 -18.45 15.43
C PRO A 155 15.57 -17.52 14.44
N VAL A 156 14.27 -17.34 14.61
CA VAL A 156 13.40 -16.54 13.73
C VAL A 156 12.97 -15.24 14.42
N LEU A 157 13.14 -14.10 13.74
CA LEU A 157 12.56 -12.83 14.15
C LEU A 157 11.29 -12.56 13.35
N VAL A 158 10.14 -12.47 14.03
CA VAL A 158 8.88 -12.02 13.47
C VAL A 158 8.67 -10.56 13.84
N VAL A 159 8.57 -9.70 12.84
CA VAL A 159 8.24 -8.28 12.99
C VAL A 159 6.84 -8.05 12.46
N ALA A 160 5.92 -7.58 13.30
CA ALA A 160 4.51 -7.48 12.94
C ALA A 160 3.80 -6.28 13.60
N PRO A 161 2.62 -5.85 13.12
CA PRO A 161 1.78 -4.88 13.81
C PRO A 161 1.43 -5.31 15.24
N LEU A 162 1.24 -4.35 16.14
CA LEU A 162 1.04 -4.61 17.58
C LEU A 162 -0.15 -5.57 17.84
N VAL A 163 -1.22 -5.43 17.07
CA VAL A 163 -2.44 -6.24 17.26
C VAL A 163 -2.30 -7.68 16.78
N THR A 164 -1.31 -8.01 15.94
CA THR A 164 -1.12 -9.37 15.41
C THR A 164 -0.07 -10.16 16.18
N LEU A 165 0.66 -9.57 17.15
CA LEU A 165 1.73 -10.26 17.88
C LEU A 165 1.23 -11.52 18.62
N ASN A 166 0.12 -11.39 19.37
CA ASN A 166 -0.48 -12.52 20.07
C ASN A 166 -1.02 -13.57 19.07
N ASN A 167 -1.52 -13.12 17.92
CA ASN A 167 -1.97 -14.04 16.87
C ASN A 167 -0.80 -14.88 16.35
N TRP A 168 0.34 -14.25 16.03
CA TRP A 168 1.55 -14.95 15.63
C TRP A 168 1.99 -16.02 16.63
N GLN A 169 1.95 -15.70 17.93
CA GLN A 169 2.27 -16.68 18.97
C GLN A 169 1.32 -17.89 18.95
N ARG A 170 0.01 -17.66 18.80
CA ARG A 170 -0.99 -18.73 18.67
C ARG A 170 -0.77 -19.57 17.41
N GLU A 171 -0.50 -18.93 16.28
CA GLU A 171 -0.28 -19.63 15.01
C GLU A 171 1.00 -20.47 15.03
N ILE A 172 2.07 -19.99 15.69
CA ILE A 172 3.29 -20.78 15.92
C ILE A 172 2.97 -22.04 16.73
N ALA A 173 2.20 -21.90 17.82
CA ALA A 173 1.81 -23.03 18.66
C ALA A 173 0.92 -24.04 17.92
N LYS A 174 0.00 -23.54 17.09
CA LYS A 174 -0.94 -24.34 16.29
C LYS A 174 -0.25 -25.10 15.16
N PHE A 175 0.61 -24.42 14.38
CA PHE A 175 1.14 -24.94 13.12
C PHE A 175 2.53 -25.57 13.21
N LEU A 176 3.26 -25.46 14.34
CA LEU A 176 4.60 -26.02 14.47
C LEU A 176 4.74 -26.99 15.65
N LYS A 177 5.36 -28.15 15.38
CA LYS A 177 5.90 -29.09 16.38
C LYS A 177 7.25 -28.60 16.88
N LYS A 178 7.58 -28.89 18.13
CA LYS A 178 8.93 -28.67 18.62
C LYS A 178 9.87 -29.77 18.12
N LYS A 179 11.08 -29.38 17.74
CA LYS A 179 12.15 -30.30 17.40
C LYS A 179 13.15 -30.34 18.55
N SER A 180 13.37 -31.52 19.12
CA SER A 180 14.39 -31.74 20.13
C SER A 180 15.80 -31.52 19.55
N ARG A 181 16.79 -31.31 20.44
CA ARG A 181 18.21 -31.16 20.06
C ARG A 181 18.75 -32.35 19.26
N ASN A 182 18.20 -33.55 19.46
CA ASN A 182 18.55 -34.76 18.71
C ASN A 182 17.73 -34.94 17.41
N GLY A 183 16.92 -33.95 17.03
CA GLY A 183 16.11 -33.96 15.82
C GLY A 183 14.75 -34.66 15.94
N ARG A 184 14.43 -35.26 17.10
CA ARG A 184 13.12 -35.90 17.33
C ARG A 184 12.02 -34.86 17.44
N LEU A 185 10.88 -35.13 16.81
CA LEU A 185 9.70 -34.28 16.91
C LEU A 185 8.94 -34.61 18.20
N LEU A 186 8.57 -33.57 18.94
CA LEU A 186 7.74 -33.67 20.13
C LEU A 186 6.31 -33.28 19.71
N ALA A 187 5.44 -34.29 19.61
CA ALA A 187 4.13 -34.16 18.96
C ALA A 187 3.17 -33.20 19.69
N ASP A 188 3.35 -32.98 20.99
CA ASP A 188 2.48 -32.13 21.83
C ASP A 188 3.12 -30.78 22.20
N GLU A 189 4.43 -30.60 21.93
CA GLU A 189 5.14 -29.35 22.20
C GLU A 189 5.26 -28.49 20.94
N HIS A 190 5.38 -27.17 21.12
CA HIS A 190 5.67 -26.22 20.05
C HIS A 190 6.98 -25.47 20.30
N PRO A 191 7.58 -24.86 19.27
CA PRO A 191 8.77 -24.03 19.43
C PRO A 191 8.58 -22.93 20.49
N THR A 192 9.66 -22.57 21.19
CA THR A 192 9.60 -21.52 22.20
C THR A 192 9.48 -20.15 21.53
N SER A 193 8.63 -19.28 22.07
CA SER A 193 8.42 -17.94 21.51
C SER A 193 8.33 -16.89 22.62
N THR A 194 8.87 -15.71 22.35
CA THR A 194 8.77 -14.56 23.26
C THR A 194 8.27 -13.33 22.53
N ILE A 195 7.38 -12.56 23.18
CA ILE A 195 6.89 -11.28 22.66
C ILE A 195 7.65 -10.15 23.36
N ILE A 196 8.40 -9.38 22.58
CA ILE A 196 9.13 -8.22 23.07
C ILE A 196 8.15 -7.05 23.14
N ARG A 197 7.68 -6.75 24.36
CA ARG A 197 6.72 -5.65 24.63
C ARG A 197 7.36 -4.36 25.14
N THR A 198 8.61 -4.41 25.58
CA THR A 198 9.30 -3.26 26.18
C THR A 198 10.48 -2.80 25.35
N GLY A 199 10.74 -1.50 25.37
CA GLY A 199 11.91 -0.89 24.75
C GLY A 199 13.17 -0.89 25.61
N HIS A 200 13.11 -1.46 26.82
CA HIS A 200 14.26 -1.55 27.72
C HIS A 200 15.30 -2.48 27.13
N ARG A 201 16.56 -2.02 27.10
CA ARG A 201 17.68 -2.81 26.62
C ARG A 201 18.02 -3.90 27.63
N GLY A 202 18.45 -5.05 27.13
CA GLY A 202 18.87 -6.17 27.95
C GLY A 202 19.16 -7.41 27.13
N THR A 203 19.78 -8.40 27.75
CA THR A 203 20.01 -9.70 27.12
C THR A 203 18.68 -10.40 26.87
N LEU A 204 18.49 -10.88 25.66
CA LEU A 204 17.38 -11.75 25.30
C LEU A 204 17.76 -13.20 25.62
N ASP A 205 16.90 -13.91 26.35
CA ASP A 205 17.07 -15.35 26.52
C ASP A 205 16.91 -16.08 25.18
N LYS A 206 17.37 -17.33 25.11
CA LYS A 206 17.34 -18.11 23.87
C LYS A 206 15.94 -18.65 23.61
N TYR A 207 15.28 -18.07 22.62
CA TYR A 207 14.02 -18.55 22.06
C TYR A 207 14.16 -18.99 20.60
N ASP A 208 13.29 -19.89 20.14
CA ASP A 208 13.19 -20.25 18.72
C ASP A 208 12.61 -19.08 17.90
N PHE A 209 11.61 -18.39 18.47
CA PHE A 209 10.96 -17.21 17.88
C PHE A 209 11.04 -15.98 18.78
N TYR A 210 11.44 -14.85 18.20
CA TYR A 210 11.30 -13.52 18.79
C TYR A 210 10.23 -12.75 18.01
N ILE A 211 9.20 -12.25 18.70
CA ILE A 211 8.09 -11.54 18.09
C ILE A 211 8.14 -10.08 18.59
N ILE A 212 8.20 -9.12 17.68
CA ILE A 212 8.35 -7.70 18.04
C ILE A 212 7.50 -6.79 17.15
N ASN A 213 7.06 -5.67 17.72
CA ASN A 213 6.43 -4.60 16.95
C ASN A 213 7.46 -3.71 16.23
N TYR A 214 7.10 -3.22 15.05
CA TYR A 214 7.90 -2.28 14.26
C TYR A 214 8.46 -1.08 15.04
N GLU A 215 7.70 -0.50 15.95
CA GLU A 215 8.09 0.72 16.69
C GLU A 215 9.16 0.43 17.77
N LEU A 216 9.32 -0.83 18.18
CA LEU A 216 10.34 -1.24 19.15
C LEU A 216 11.67 -1.66 18.51
N LEU A 217 11.70 -1.88 17.20
CA LEU A 217 12.89 -2.34 16.48
C LEU A 217 14.12 -1.47 16.75
N TYR A 218 13.97 -0.15 16.60
CA TYR A 218 15.09 0.77 16.79
C TYR A 218 15.65 0.74 18.23
N LYS A 219 14.77 0.57 19.23
CA LYS A 219 15.19 0.53 20.64
C LYS A 219 15.91 -0.78 21.00
N ARG A 220 15.48 -1.90 20.41
CA ARG A 220 15.95 -3.27 20.71
C ARG A 220 16.93 -3.82 19.66
N GLN A 221 17.36 -3.00 18.70
CA GLN A 221 18.20 -3.44 17.58
C GLN A 221 19.48 -4.17 18.04
N ALA A 222 20.19 -3.62 19.05
CA ALA A 222 21.42 -4.22 19.57
C ALA A 222 21.15 -5.58 20.22
N ASP A 223 20.11 -5.69 21.04
CA ASP A 223 19.73 -6.94 21.70
C ASP A 223 19.39 -8.04 20.68
N ILE A 224 18.65 -7.68 19.63
CA ILE A 224 18.25 -8.60 18.55
C ILE A 224 19.46 -9.02 17.72
N ALA A 225 20.41 -8.11 17.45
CA ALA A 225 21.64 -8.45 16.73
C ALA A 225 22.45 -9.53 17.48
N ASN A 226 22.47 -9.46 18.81
CA ASN A 226 23.15 -10.45 19.66
C ASN A 226 22.42 -11.80 19.75
N ALA A 227 21.16 -11.88 19.34
CA ALA A 227 20.37 -13.12 19.35
C ALA A 227 20.71 -14.09 18.18
N ASN A 228 21.65 -13.72 17.30
CA ASN A 228 22.12 -14.53 16.16
C ASN A 228 20.98 -15.07 15.28
N ILE A 229 20.00 -14.20 15.00
CA ILE A 229 18.84 -14.52 14.17
C ILE A 229 19.26 -14.96 12.76
N ARG A 230 18.55 -15.94 12.19
CA ARG A 230 18.83 -16.47 10.84
C ARG A 230 17.78 -16.10 9.81
N THR A 231 16.53 -15.98 10.26
CA THR A 231 15.38 -15.67 9.42
C THR A 231 14.63 -14.47 9.99
N ILE A 232 14.31 -13.51 9.12
CA ILE A 232 13.43 -12.39 9.44
C ILE A 232 12.12 -12.59 8.66
N ILE A 233 10.99 -12.52 9.36
CA ILE A 233 9.66 -12.50 8.76
C ILE A 233 9.02 -11.15 9.11
N CYS A 234 8.66 -10.39 8.08
CA CYS A 234 8.01 -9.08 8.21
C CYS A 234 6.55 -9.20 7.80
N ASP A 235 5.65 -9.19 8.78
CA ASP A 235 4.21 -9.14 8.54
C ASP A 235 3.72 -7.71 8.32
N GLU A 236 2.84 -7.51 7.36
CA GLU A 236 2.47 -6.18 6.85
C GLU A 236 3.70 -5.30 6.55
N VAL A 237 4.60 -5.85 5.72
CA VAL A 237 5.93 -5.25 5.41
C VAL A 237 5.85 -3.84 4.83
N HIS A 238 4.68 -3.43 4.32
CA HIS A 238 4.40 -2.05 3.90
C HIS A 238 4.55 -1.02 5.04
N ASN A 239 4.67 -1.44 6.31
CA ASN A 239 5.09 -0.58 7.42
C ASN A 239 6.51 -0.01 7.26
N LEU A 240 7.33 -0.58 6.37
CA LEU A 240 8.70 -0.20 6.08
C LEU A 240 8.84 0.59 4.77
N ARG A 241 7.73 1.06 4.20
CA ARG A 241 7.66 1.78 2.91
C ARG A 241 8.44 3.10 2.81
N SER A 242 9.17 3.52 3.85
CA SER A 242 9.90 4.79 3.86
C SER A 242 11.28 4.64 4.49
N VAL A 243 12.29 4.96 3.68
CA VAL A 243 13.71 4.92 4.05
C VAL A 243 14.08 5.90 5.17
N ARG A 244 13.30 6.97 5.34
CA ARG A 244 13.54 8.04 6.32
C ARG A 244 13.18 7.64 7.75
N THR A 245 12.57 6.47 7.95
CA THR A 245 12.06 6.06 9.26
C THR A 245 13.11 5.29 10.07
N LYS A 246 13.12 5.49 11.39
CA LYS A 246 14.00 4.75 12.32
C LYS A 246 13.76 3.25 12.27
N LYS A 247 12.50 2.81 12.10
CA LYS A 247 12.14 1.39 11.96
C LYS A 247 12.72 0.76 10.70
N TYR A 248 12.72 1.47 9.57
CA TYR A 248 13.38 1.02 8.35
C TYR A 248 14.87 0.82 8.57
N SER A 249 15.57 1.86 9.06
CA SER A 249 17.01 1.81 9.30
C SER A 249 17.39 0.66 10.24
N ALA A 250 16.65 0.49 11.35
CA ALA A 250 16.89 -0.59 12.30
C ALA A 250 16.76 -1.97 11.65
N LEU A 251 15.69 -2.22 10.90
CA LEU A 251 15.48 -3.52 10.27
C LEU A 251 16.45 -3.78 9.13
N ARG A 252 16.78 -2.77 8.33
CA ARG A 252 17.79 -2.87 7.27
C ARG A 252 19.14 -3.30 7.84
N ASN A 253 19.57 -2.70 8.94
CA ASN A 253 20.81 -3.07 9.61
C ASN A 253 20.79 -4.51 10.12
N LEU A 254 19.66 -4.98 10.68
CA LEU A 254 19.48 -6.37 11.08
C LEU A 254 19.50 -7.32 9.86
N ALA A 255 18.84 -6.94 8.77
CA ALA A 255 18.76 -7.71 7.54
C ALA A 255 20.11 -7.90 6.83
N LEU A 256 21.07 -7.00 7.08
CA LEU A 256 22.44 -7.04 6.56
C LEU A 256 23.42 -7.82 7.46
N LEU A 257 22.98 -8.30 8.63
CA LEU A 257 23.85 -9.11 9.49
C LEU A 257 24.24 -10.42 8.78
N PRO A 258 25.51 -10.87 8.89
CA PRO A 258 25.97 -12.11 8.26
C PRO A 258 25.21 -13.36 8.72
N SER A 259 24.66 -13.33 9.93
CA SER A 259 23.82 -14.39 10.48
C SER A 259 22.47 -14.51 9.75
N VAL A 260 21.94 -13.41 9.24
CA VAL A 260 20.64 -13.33 8.57
C VAL A 260 20.77 -13.76 7.11
N THR A 261 20.22 -14.92 6.83
CA THR A 261 20.31 -15.56 5.50
C THR A 261 18.99 -15.45 4.73
N ARG A 262 17.88 -15.19 5.44
CA ARG A 262 16.50 -15.27 4.91
C ARG A 262 15.68 -14.07 5.40
N ARG A 263 14.98 -13.43 4.46
CA ARG A 263 14.17 -12.23 4.68
C ARG A 263 12.85 -12.41 3.92
N ILE A 264 11.78 -12.70 4.65
CA ILE A 264 10.45 -12.96 4.10
C ILE A 264 9.55 -11.76 4.41
N GLY A 265 9.01 -11.12 3.38
CA GLY A 265 8.00 -10.09 3.50
C GLY A 265 6.61 -10.66 3.26
N LEU A 266 5.65 -10.30 4.10
CA LEU A 266 4.23 -10.62 3.92
C LEU A 266 3.46 -9.32 3.85
N SER A 267 2.64 -9.13 2.82
CA SER A 267 1.70 -8.00 2.75
C SER A 267 0.60 -8.31 1.77
N GLY A 268 -0.66 -8.01 2.10
CA GLY A 268 -1.74 -8.01 1.10
C GLY A 268 -1.68 -6.81 0.15
N THR A 269 -1.05 -5.73 0.61
CA THR A 269 -0.95 -4.43 -0.08
C THR A 269 0.49 -3.94 0.04
N PRO A 270 1.45 -4.49 -0.74
CA PRO A 270 2.86 -4.13 -0.63
C PRO A 270 3.12 -2.66 -0.99
N ILE A 271 2.28 -2.07 -1.82
CA ILE A 271 2.28 -0.64 -2.16
C ILE A 271 1.07 0.01 -1.48
N TYR A 272 1.28 1.08 -0.70
CA TYR A 272 0.24 1.68 0.13
C TYR A 272 -0.36 2.95 -0.49
N ASN A 273 0.50 3.79 -1.07
CA ASN A 273 0.15 5.07 -1.66
C ASN A 273 0.75 5.33 -3.04
N ARG A 274 2.01 4.93 -3.28
CA ARG A 274 2.76 5.24 -4.52
C ARG A 274 3.68 4.11 -4.86
N GLY A 275 3.93 3.88 -6.14
CA GLY A 275 4.76 2.77 -6.63
C GLY A 275 6.17 2.73 -6.04
N SER A 276 6.78 3.89 -5.77
CA SER A 276 8.12 4.02 -5.18
C SER A 276 8.25 3.40 -3.79
N GLU A 277 7.14 3.20 -3.07
CA GLU A 277 7.10 2.55 -1.76
C GLU A 277 7.51 1.06 -1.80
N ILE A 278 7.60 0.46 -2.99
CA ILE A 278 8.08 -0.91 -3.15
C ILE A 278 9.60 -1.02 -2.96
N TRP A 279 10.36 0.03 -3.32
CA TRP A 279 11.82 -0.01 -3.30
C TRP A 279 12.38 -0.33 -1.91
N PRO A 280 11.96 0.34 -0.81
CA PRO A 280 12.47 0.04 0.52
C PRO A 280 12.20 -1.41 0.94
N ILE A 281 11.04 -1.95 0.56
CA ILE A 281 10.69 -3.34 0.84
C ILE A 281 11.64 -4.27 0.09
N THR A 282 11.89 -4.02 -1.19
CA THR A 282 12.83 -4.82 -1.98
C THR A 282 14.27 -4.74 -1.47
N ASP A 283 14.73 -3.57 -1.05
CA ASP A 283 16.08 -3.37 -0.49
C ASP A 283 16.27 -4.16 0.81
N ILE A 284 15.23 -4.27 1.65
CA ILE A 284 15.30 -5.10 2.84
C ILE A 284 15.34 -6.58 2.50
N LEU A 285 14.50 -7.05 1.57
CA LEU A 285 14.35 -8.48 1.28
C LEU A 285 15.48 -9.04 0.40
N LYS A 286 15.95 -8.24 -0.54
CA LYS A 286 17.02 -8.57 -1.50
C LYS A 286 17.85 -7.30 -1.83
N PRO A 287 18.76 -6.91 -0.93
CA PRO A 287 19.56 -5.68 -1.08
C PRO A 287 20.25 -5.58 -2.44
N GLY A 288 20.19 -4.39 -3.04
CA GLY A 288 20.84 -4.10 -4.34
C GLY A 288 20.11 -4.58 -5.59
N MET A 289 18.98 -5.30 -5.46
CA MET A 289 18.21 -5.81 -6.62
C MET A 289 17.77 -4.70 -7.58
N LEU A 290 17.29 -3.57 -7.05
CA LEU A 290 16.79 -2.43 -7.82
C LEU A 290 17.79 -1.27 -7.87
N GLY A 291 19.07 -1.52 -7.57
CA GLY A 291 20.07 -0.46 -7.40
C GLY A 291 19.83 0.39 -6.15
N SER A 292 20.49 1.55 -6.11
CA SER A 292 20.24 2.57 -5.10
C SER A 292 18.85 3.21 -5.27
N TYR A 293 18.39 3.95 -4.25
CA TYR A 293 17.08 4.61 -4.31
C TYR A 293 17.03 5.68 -5.40
N ASP A 294 18.14 6.41 -5.58
CA ASP A 294 18.24 7.46 -6.59
C ASP A 294 18.22 6.85 -7.99
N GLU A 295 19.02 5.80 -8.25
CA GLU A 295 19.00 5.07 -9.52
C GLU A 295 17.62 4.48 -9.84
N PHE A 296 16.91 3.96 -8.83
CA PHE A 296 15.54 3.48 -8.98
C PHE A 296 14.59 4.62 -9.37
N CYS A 297 14.70 5.77 -8.71
CA CYS A 297 13.86 6.92 -9.01
C CYS A 297 14.14 7.46 -10.42
N ASP A 298 15.41 7.55 -10.81
CA ASP A 298 15.82 8.03 -12.13
C ASP A 298 15.33 7.12 -13.26
N TYR A 299 15.25 5.81 -13.00
CA TYR A 299 14.82 4.85 -14.01
C TYR A 299 13.30 4.66 -14.09
N PHE A 300 12.62 4.55 -12.94
CA PHE A 300 11.21 4.16 -12.86
C PHE A 300 10.28 5.33 -12.56
N CYS A 301 10.75 6.41 -11.95
CA CYS A 301 9.89 7.40 -11.34
C CYS A 301 9.99 8.79 -11.98
N TYR A 302 8.92 9.55 -11.79
CA TYR A 302 8.92 11.00 -11.85
C TYR A 302 8.87 11.54 -10.42
N ILE A 303 9.80 12.43 -10.09
CA ILE A 303 9.80 13.16 -8.82
C ILE A 303 9.16 14.52 -9.05
N ASN A 304 8.11 14.84 -8.31
CA ASN A 304 7.50 16.17 -8.37
C ASN A 304 8.23 17.17 -7.46
N ASP A 305 7.83 18.45 -7.55
CA ASP A 305 8.42 19.56 -6.77
C ASP A 305 8.36 19.36 -5.24
N LYS A 306 7.47 18.47 -4.77
CA LYS A 306 7.32 18.11 -3.36
C LYS A 306 8.18 16.89 -2.97
N GLY A 307 9.09 16.44 -3.83
CA GLY A 307 9.97 15.30 -3.62
C GLY A 307 9.25 13.95 -3.60
N LYS A 308 8.05 13.86 -4.18
CA LYS A 308 7.27 12.60 -4.23
C LYS A 308 7.56 11.87 -5.54
N ALA A 309 8.09 10.66 -5.43
CA ALA A 309 8.37 9.77 -6.54
C ALA A 309 7.12 8.95 -6.92
N THR A 310 6.64 9.11 -8.15
CA THR A 310 5.53 8.36 -8.75
C THR A 310 6.09 7.55 -9.92
N VAL A 311 5.74 6.27 -10.04
CA VAL A 311 6.23 5.41 -11.13
C VAL A 311 5.54 5.79 -12.44
N LEU A 312 6.36 6.03 -13.46
CA LEU A 312 5.92 6.38 -14.80
C LEU A 312 5.11 5.24 -15.42
N GLU A 313 4.02 5.56 -16.11
CA GLU A 313 3.09 4.60 -16.69
C GLU A 313 3.78 3.57 -17.61
N ASN A 314 4.63 4.04 -18.52
CA ASN A 314 5.43 3.20 -19.43
C ASN A 314 6.49 2.33 -18.74
N LYS A 315 6.76 2.56 -17.45
CA LYS A 315 7.73 1.78 -16.65
C LYS A 315 7.06 0.79 -15.70
N ARG A 316 5.74 0.87 -15.49
CA ARG A 316 5.03 0.02 -14.51
C ARG A 316 5.10 -1.46 -14.87
N GLU A 317 4.98 -1.80 -16.15
CA GLU A 317 5.10 -3.19 -16.61
C GLU A 317 6.51 -3.74 -16.38
N SER A 318 7.55 -3.01 -16.78
CA SER A 318 8.93 -3.42 -16.54
C SER A 318 9.23 -3.61 -15.04
N LEU A 319 8.73 -2.71 -14.20
CA LEU A 319 8.86 -2.84 -12.74
C LEU A 319 8.12 -4.10 -12.23
N ARG A 320 6.89 -4.35 -12.70
CA ARG A 320 6.13 -5.57 -12.37
C ARG A 320 6.94 -6.82 -12.68
N GLU A 321 7.49 -6.90 -13.89
CA GLU A 321 8.26 -8.07 -14.32
C GLU A 321 9.48 -8.30 -13.44
N GLN A 322 10.22 -7.23 -13.11
CA GLN A 322 11.35 -7.33 -12.18
C GLN A 322 10.91 -7.85 -10.81
N LEU A 323 9.80 -7.35 -10.28
CA LEU A 323 9.26 -7.82 -8.99
C LEU A 323 8.84 -9.29 -9.07
N GLN A 324 7.98 -9.65 -10.02
CA GLN A 324 7.40 -10.99 -10.13
C GLN A 324 8.44 -12.08 -10.44
N ASN A 325 9.46 -11.76 -11.25
CA ASN A 325 10.46 -12.75 -11.65
C ASN A 325 11.52 -13.03 -10.57
N HIS A 326 11.73 -12.10 -9.62
CA HIS A 326 12.89 -12.17 -8.74
C HIS A 326 12.60 -12.16 -7.25
N ILE A 327 11.45 -11.63 -6.82
CA ILE A 327 11.20 -11.42 -5.39
C ILE A 327 9.74 -11.59 -4.98
N MET A 328 8.76 -11.35 -5.84
CA MET A 328 7.35 -11.23 -5.46
C MET A 328 6.49 -12.36 -6.03
N LEU A 329 5.70 -13.01 -5.17
CA LEU A 329 4.57 -13.85 -5.58
C LEU A 329 3.26 -13.13 -5.24
N ARG A 330 2.44 -12.89 -6.26
CA ARG A 330 1.18 -12.16 -6.17
C ARG A 330 0.08 -12.97 -6.85
N ARG A 331 -1.02 -13.22 -6.11
CA ARG A 331 -2.23 -13.92 -6.61
C ARG A 331 -3.48 -13.24 -6.05
N LYS A 332 -4.52 -13.13 -6.86
CA LYS A 332 -5.83 -12.63 -6.43
C LYS A 332 -6.68 -13.76 -5.86
N LYS A 333 -7.63 -13.44 -4.98
CA LYS A 333 -8.61 -14.41 -4.49
C LYS A 333 -9.41 -15.03 -5.62
N SER A 334 -9.81 -14.23 -6.61
CA SER A 334 -10.52 -14.70 -7.80
C SER A 334 -9.76 -15.78 -8.57
N ASP A 335 -8.42 -15.74 -8.54
CA ASP A 335 -7.58 -16.70 -9.25
C ASP A 335 -7.52 -18.06 -8.54
N VAL A 336 -7.57 -18.05 -7.19
CA VAL A 336 -7.30 -19.23 -6.36
C VAL A 336 -8.51 -19.77 -5.59
N LEU A 337 -9.54 -18.96 -5.38
CA LEU A 337 -10.77 -19.27 -4.63
C LEU A 337 -11.98 -18.99 -5.53
N LYS A 338 -12.20 -19.87 -6.52
CA LYS A 338 -13.29 -19.72 -7.51
C LYS A 338 -14.70 -19.77 -6.91
N GLU A 339 -14.84 -20.33 -5.71
CA GLU A 339 -16.12 -20.43 -4.99
C GLU A 339 -16.49 -19.13 -4.25
N LEU A 340 -15.53 -18.22 -4.05
CA LEU A 340 -15.77 -16.96 -3.37
C LEU A 340 -16.41 -15.97 -4.35
N LYS A 341 -17.63 -15.52 -4.06
CA LYS A 341 -18.32 -14.51 -4.88
C LYS A 341 -17.50 -13.21 -4.95
N GLU A 342 -17.73 -12.43 -6.01
CA GLU A 342 -16.99 -11.20 -6.25
C GLU A 342 -17.29 -10.11 -5.22
N LYS A 343 -16.42 -9.09 -5.20
CA LYS A 343 -16.65 -7.83 -4.51
C LYS A 343 -17.00 -6.77 -5.54
N VAL A 344 -17.97 -5.93 -5.25
CA VAL A 344 -18.38 -4.84 -6.16
C VAL A 344 -18.20 -3.51 -5.45
N ARG A 345 -17.55 -2.56 -6.13
CA ARG A 345 -17.29 -1.22 -5.60
C ARG A 345 -18.17 -0.20 -6.30
N TYR A 346 -18.65 0.76 -5.52
CA TYR A 346 -19.50 1.85 -6.00
C TYR A 346 -19.02 3.17 -5.43
N LYS A 347 -18.80 4.13 -6.31
CA LYS A 347 -18.69 5.54 -5.94
C LYS A 347 -20.11 6.12 -5.95
N GLU A 348 -20.63 6.44 -4.76
CA GLU A 348 -21.95 7.05 -4.62
C GLU A 348 -21.77 8.52 -4.27
N ILE A 349 -22.29 9.39 -5.12
CA ILE A 349 -22.31 10.84 -4.85
C ILE A 349 -23.56 11.12 -4.03
N ILE A 350 -23.36 11.66 -2.83
CA ILE A 350 -24.45 12.03 -1.92
C ILE A 350 -24.45 13.54 -1.71
N ASP A 351 -25.63 14.07 -1.40
CA ASP A 351 -25.76 15.49 -1.04
C ASP A 351 -24.96 15.82 0.23
N SER A 352 -24.60 17.10 0.35
CA SER A 352 -23.90 17.62 1.51
C SER A 352 -24.44 19.01 1.85
N ASN A 353 -24.33 19.40 3.13
CA ASN A 353 -24.61 20.77 3.55
C ASN A 353 -23.46 21.69 3.12
N THR A 354 -23.50 22.17 1.87
CA THR A 354 -22.48 23.01 1.25
C THR A 354 -22.33 24.36 1.96
N THR A 355 -23.43 24.93 2.47
CA THR A 355 -23.39 26.17 3.26
C THR A 355 -22.60 25.99 4.56
N TYR A 356 -22.86 24.92 5.31
CA TYR A 356 -22.07 24.58 6.49
C TYR A 356 -20.60 24.34 6.13
N TYR A 357 -20.35 23.56 5.07
CA TYR A 357 -19.00 23.25 4.61
C TYR A 357 -18.19 24.51 4.28
N GLN A 358 -18.76 25.42 3.48
CA GLN A 358 -18.08 26.65 3.08
C GLN A 358 -17.80 27.57 4.27
N ASN A 359 -18.74 27.70 5.21
CA ASN A 359 -18.54 28.50 6.42
C ASN A 359 -17.40 27.95 7.30
N GLU A 360 -17.32 26.63 7.46
CA GLU A 360 -16.23 26.00 8.21
C GLU A 360 -14.91 26.08 7.45
N LEU A 361 -14.93 25.94 6.12
CA LEU A 361 -13.76 26.12 5.27
C LEU A 361 -13.16 27.51 5.46
N ASP A 362 -13.97 28.57 5.36
CA ASP A 362 -13.51 29.95 5.55
C ASP A 362 -12.88 30.16 6.95
N ARG A 363 -13.46 29.57 8.00
CA ARG A 363 -12.90 29.64 9.36
C ARG A 363 -11.55 28.93 9.46
N ILE A 364 -11.44 27.75 8.87
CA ILE A 364 -10.21 26.95 8.87
C ILE A 364 -9.10 27.68 8.12
N TRP A 365 -9.38 28.23 6.94
CA TRP A 365 -8.38 28.93 6.13
C TRP A 365 -7.93 30.25 6.77
N LYS A 366 -8.85 31.05 7.32
CA LYS A 366 -8.49 32.27 8.08
C LYS A 366 -7.56 31.95 9.25
N LYS A 367 -7.89 30.93 10.04
CA LYS A 367 -7.03 30.49 11.14
C LYS A 367 -5.66 30.00 10.66
N MET A 368 -5.63 29.28 9.54
CA MET A 368 -4.39 28.81 8.95
C MET A 368 -3.50 29.97 8.50
N GLU A 369 -4.06 31.01 7.88
CA GLU A 369 -3.35 32.23 7.48
C GLU A 369 -2.78 33.00 8.69
N GLU A 370 -3.54 33.11 9.78
CA GLU A 370 -3.07 33.70 11.03
C GLU A 370 -1.90 32.89 11.61
N GLU A 371 -2.03 31.56 11.67
CA GLU A 371 -0.97 30.66 12.11
C GLU A 371 0.28 30.76 11.21
N GLN A 372 0.11 30.93 9.90
CA GLN A 372 1.22 31.13 8.95
C GLN A 372 1.98 32.42 9.22
N LYS A 373 1.26 33.52 9.45
CA LYS A 373 1.85 34.83 9.75
C LYS A 373 2.62 34.80 11.08
N ALA A 374 2.10 34.07 12.08
CA ALA A 374 2.76 33.91 13.37
C ALA A 374 3.92 32.90 13.34
N ALA A 375 3.95 31.97 12.39
CA ALA A 375 4.94 30.90 12.32
C ALA A 375 6.33 31.43 11.88
N LYS A 376 7.28 31.38 12.82
CA LYS A 376 8.70 31.73 12.59
C LYS A 376 9.52 30.63 11.92
N THR A 377 8.99 29.40 11.81
CA THR A 377 9.71 28.24 11.27
C THR A 377 8.93 27.57 10.15
N GLU A 378 9.67 26.97 9.20
CA GLU A 378 9.08 26.17 8.12
C GLU A 378 8.27 24.98 8.67
N PHE A 379 8.74 24.37 9.77
CA PHE A 379 8.00 23.33 10.47
C PHE A 379 6.65 23.81 10.98
N GLY A 380 6.59 25.01 11.56
CA GLY A 380 5.35 25.63 12.03
C GLY A 380 4.36 25.86 10.89
N ARG A 381 4.83 26.37 9.74
CA ARG A 381 4.02 26.55 8.53
C ARG A 381 3.51 25.22 7.96
N SER A 382 4.36 24.20 7.91
CA SER A 382 3.96 22.86 7.47
C SER A 382 2.92 22.24 8.41
N ALA A 383 3.05 22.46 9.72
CA ALA A 383 2.11 21.99 10.71
C ALA A 383 0.74 22.67 10.62
N SER A 384 0.68 23.99 10.36
CA SER A 384 -0.58 24.70 10.18
C SER A 384 -1.34 24.20 8.94
N TYR A 385 -0.66 24.02 7.80
CA TYR A 385 -1.26 23.40 6.61
C TYR A 385 -1.82 21.99 6.89
N ARG A 386 -1.06 21.15 7.60
CA ARG A 386 -1.55 19.81 7.97
C ARG A 386 -2.80 19.85 8.85
N ARG A 387 -2.88 20.81 9.78
CA ARG A 387 -4.07 21.02 10.62
C ARG A 387 -5.27 21.47 9.78
N ALA A 388 -5.05 22.41 8.85
CA ALA A 388 -6.11 22.89 7.97
C ALA A 388 -6.71 21.78 7.11
N ILE A 389 -5.87 20.98 6.45
CA ILE A 389 -6.32 19.81 5.66
C ILE A 389 -7.10 18.83 6.54
N GLN A 390 -6.65 18.57 7.77
CA GLN A 390 -7.37 17.68 8.66
C GLN A 390 -8.71 18.28 9.10
N GLY A 391 -8.77 19.59 9.36
CA GLY A 391 -10.01 20.30 9.67
C GLY A 391 -11.00 20.25 8.51
N GLU A 392 -10.53 20.48 7.30
CA GLU A 392 -11.36 20.42 6.08
C GLU A 392 -11.97 19.03 5.89
N ARG A 393 -11.21 17.96 6.14
CA ARG A 393 -11.73 16.59 6.12
C ARG A 393 -12.83 16.35 7.15
N VAL A 394 -12.67 16.88 8.36
CA VAL A 394 -13.73 16.81 9.38
C VAL A 394 -14.96 17.57 8.91
N ALA A 395 -14.79 18.78 8.37
CA ALA A 395 -15.90 19.59 7.87
C ALA A 395 -16.66 18.90 6.74
N ALA A 396 -15.94 18.32 5.76
CA ALA A 396 -16.54 17.53 4.68
C ALA A 396 -17.31 16.33 5.23
N GLY A 397 -16.71 15.59 6.17
CA GLY A 397 -17.34 14.47 6.85
C GLY A 397 -18.62 14.86 7.60
N MET A 398 -18.60 15.98 8.33
CA MET A 398 -19.77 16.49 9.06
C MET A 398 -20.88 16.96 8.11
N ALA A 399 -20.53 17.62 7.00
CA ALA A 399 -21.48 18.15 6.03
C ALA A 399 -22.35 17.05 5.38
N LYS A 400 -21.85 15.81 5.32
CA LYS A 400 -22.57 14.66 4.72
C LYS A 400 -23.27 13.74 5.72
N ILE A 401 -23.07 13.90 7.03
CA ILE A 401 -23.62 12.98 8.05
C ILE A 401 -25.12 12.68 7.86
N PRO A 402 -26.01 13.67 7.62
CA PRO A 402 -27.44 13.38 7.47
C PRO A 402 -27.71 12.42 6.31
N HIS A 403 -27.05 12.63 5.16
CA HIS A 403 -27.21 11.80 3.98
C HIS A 403 -26.55 10.43 4.14
N VAL A 404 -25.39 10.35 4.79
CA VAL A 404 -24.77 9.07 5.18
C VAL A 404 -25.70 8.27 6.09
N THR A 405 -26.31 8.91 7.09
CA THR A 405 -27.24 8.28 8.04
C THR A 405 -28.43 7.70 7.30
N ASN A 406 -29.06 8.49 6.41
CA ASN A 406 -30.20 8.03 5.62
C ASN A 406 -29.82 6.89 4.67
N PHE A 407 -28.66 6.97 4.02
CA PHE A 407 -28.17 5.90 3.15
C PHE A 407 -28.00 4.57 3.91
N VAL A 408 -27.40 4.63 5.11
CA VAL A 408 -27.22 3.44 5.94
C VAL A 408 -28.56 2.91 6.46
N ARG A 409 -29.48 3.79 6.89
CA ARG A 409 -30.82 3.39 7.35
C ARG A 409 -31.58 2.61 6.28
N ASN A 410 -31.54 3.07 5.03
CA ASN A 410 -32.18 2.38 3.91
C ASN A 410 -31.63 0.95 3.71
N ILE A 411 -30.33 0.73 3.93
CA ILE A 411 -29.76 -0.64 3.86
C ILE A 411 -30.21 -1.48 5.07
N MET A 412 -30.24 -0.88 6.26
CA MET A 412 -30.63 -1.58 7.49
C MET A 412 -32.12 -1.99 7.52
N GLU A 413 -33.01 -1.25 6.86
CA GLU A 413 -34.44 -1.60 6.70
C GLU A 413 -34.68 -2.92 5.95
N MET A 414 -33.68 -3.35 5.17
CA MET A 414 -33.66 -4.66 4.52
C MET A 414 -33.20 -5.80 5.44
N GLU A 415 -32.87 -5.50 6.70
CA GLU A 415 -32.33 -6.43 7.70
C GLU A 415 -30.97 -7.05 7.28
N GLU A 416 -30.25 -6.36 6.40
CA GLU A 416 -28.94 -6.76 5.94
C GLU A 416 -27.82 -6.33 6.90
N SER A 417 -26.72 -7.06 6.88
CA SER A 417 -25.57 -6.79 7.75
C SER A 417 -24.61 -5.77 7.14
N VAL A 418 -24.36 -4.68 7.89
CA VAL A 418 -23.61 -3.49 7.40
C VAL A 418 -22.46 -3.13 8.32
N VAL A 419 -21.30 -2.83 7.73
CA VAL A 419 -20.16 -2.21 8.41
C VAL A 419 -19.93 -0.80 7.84
N VAL A 420 -20.07 0.21 8.70
CA VAL A 420 -19.80 1.62 8.36
C VAL A 420 -18.40 1.99 8.85
N PHE A 421 -17.52 2.37 7.92
CA PHE A 421 -16.21 2.89 8.26
C PHE A 421 -16.16 4.42 8.24
N CYS A 422 -15.63 5.00 9.32
CA CYS A 422 -15.36 6.43 9.42
C CYS A 422 -13.95 6.68 9.98
N HIS A 423 -13.37 7.85 9.75
CA HIS A 423 -12.02 8.18 10.17
C HIS A 423 -11.99 8.92 11.52
N HIS A 424 -12.86 9.91 11.71
CA HIS A 424 -12.83 10.81 12.86
C HIS A 424 -13.73 10.33 13.99
N ARG A 425 -13.28 10.50 15.25
CA ARG A 425 -14.04 10.11 16.44
C ARG A 425 -15.35 10.90 16.61
N ALA A 426 -15.36 12.17 16.19
CA ALA A 426 -16.56 13.00 16.25
C ALA A 426 -17.67 12.42 15.34
N ILE A 427 -17.32 12.12 14.09
CA ILE A 427 -18.24 11.52 13.11
C ILE A 427 -18.68 10.13 13.58
N HIS A 428 -17.75 9.32 14.09
CA HIS A 428 -18.06 8.02 14.69
C HIS A 428 -19.12 8.11 15.80
N SER A 429 -18.98 9.08 16.71
CA SER A 429 -19.91 9.29 17.82
C SER A 429 -21.30 9.73 17.34
N ILE A 430 -21.36 10.64 16.37
CA ILE A 430 -22.63 11.13 15.79
C ILE A 430 -23.34 10.02 15.02
N LEU A 431 -22.61 9.19 14.26
CA LEU A 431 -23.20 8.04 13.57
C LEU A 431 -23.78 7.03 14.57
N HIS A 432 -23.12 6.81 15.71
CA HIS A 432 -23.66 5.97 16.78
C HIS A 432 -24.94 6.54 17.41
N GLU A 433 -25.02 7.86 17.56
CA GLU A 433 -26.21 8.54 18.10
C GLU A 433 -27.38 8.50 17.11
N ASN A 434 -27.11 8.82 15.85
CA ASN A 434 -28.11 8.90 14.77
C ASN A 434 -28.66 7.53 14.32
N LEU A 435 -27.94 6.45 14.60
CA LEU A 435 -28.28 5.07 14.22
C LEU A 435 -28.42 4.17 15.45
N ARG A 436 -28.72 4.77 16.60
CA ARG A 436 -28.85 4.06 17.88
C ARG A 436 -29.98 3.03 17.85
N GLU A 437 -31.00 3.24 17.02
CA GLU A 437 -32.12 2.32 16.82
C GLU A 437 -31.68 0.92 16.32
N PHE A 438 -30.50 0.81 15.72
CA PHE A 438 -29.94 -0.46 15.23
C PHE A 438 -28.91 -1.10 16.16
N GLU A 439 -28.69 -0.52 17.35
CA GLU A 439 -27.73 -0.98 18.35
C GLU A 439 -26.35 -1.36 17.76
N PRO A 440 -25.67 -0.43 17.05
CA PRO A 440 -24.45 -0.76 16.31
C PRO A 440 -23.31 -1.18 17.23
N ALA A 441 -22.64 -2.29 16.88
CA ALA A 441 -21.35 -2.66 17.47
C ALA A 441 -20.29 -1.61 17.15
N SER A 442 -19.32 -1.43 18.05
CA SER A 442 -18.38 -0.31 17.99
C SER A 442 -16.93 -0.75 18.01
N ILE A 443 -16.16 -0.33 17.00
CA ILE A 443 -14.69 -0.48 16.98
C ILE A 443 -14.03 0.88 16.78
N ILE A 444 -13.36 1.40 17.79
CA ILE A 444 -12.61 2.67 17.72
C ILE A 444 -11.27 2.58 18.45
N GLY A 445 -10.32 3.43 18.04
CA GLY A 445 -9.03 3.52 18.72
C GLY A 445 -9.18 3.91 20.20
N GLY A 446 -8.40 3.26 21.07
CA GLY A 446 -8.39 3.51 22.51
C GLY A 446 -9.29 2.58 23.35
N GLN A 447 -10.04 1.68 22.72
CA GLN A 447 -10.76 0.61 23.43
C GLN A 447 -9.80 -0.44 24.01
N THR A 448 -10.24 -1.12 25.07
CA THR A 448 -9.54 -2.29 25.62
C THR A 448 -9.69 -3.49 24.67
N ASP A 449 -8.72 -4.41 24.69
CA ASP A 449 -8.77 -5.61 23.85
C ASP A 449 -10.02 -6.45 24.11
N ARG A 450 -10.49 -6.51 25.37
CA ARG A 450 -11.71 -7.23 25.76
C ARG A 450 -12.96 -6.59 25.15
N ALA A 451 -13.19 -5.30 25.39
CA ALA A 451 -14.37 -4.60 24.86
C ALA A 451 -14.42 -4.65 23.33
N ARG A 452 -13.24 -4.58 22.70
CA ARG A 452 -13.11 -4.73 21.25
C ARG A 452 -13.53 -6.12 20.78
N GLN A 453 -13.06 -7.18 21.44
CA GLN A 453 -13.42 -8.55 21.10
C GLN A 453 -14.91 -8.81 21.30
N ASP A 454 -15.49 -8.34 22.41
CA ASP A 454 -16.92 -8.50 22.70
C ASP A 454 -17.82 -7.87 21.63
N ASN A 455 -17.42 -6.72 21.06
CA ASN A 455 -18.12 -6.06 19.94
C ASN A 455 -17.98 -6.83 18.62
N ILE A 456 -16.81 -7.41 18.36
CA ILE A 456 -16.58 -8.24 17.16
C ILE A 456 -17.44 -9.49 17.25
N ASP A 457 -17.40 -10.18 18.39
CA ASP A 457 -18.16 -11.41 18.62
C ASP A 457 -19.65 -11.13 18.54
N GLY A 458 -20.13 -10.03 19.13
CA GLY A 458 -21.55 -9.66 19.05
C GLY A 458 -22.04 -9.42 17.62
N PHE A 459 -21.23 -8.80 16.79
CA PHE A 459 -21.56 -8.62 15.38
C PHE A 459 -21.48 -9.94 14.59
N GLN A 460 -20.46 -10.78 14.82
CA GLN A 460 -20.31 -12.07 14.13
C GLN A 460 -21.39 -13.08 14.53
N GLU A 461 -21.84 -13.06 15.78
CA GLU A 461 -22.90 -13.92 16.32
C GLU A 461 -24.31 -13.45 15.92
N GLY A 462 -24.43 -12.29 15.27
CA GLY A 462 -25.73 -11.73 14.88
C GLY A 462 -26.51 -11.09 16.03
N ARG A 463 -25.85 -10.73 17.14
CA ARG A 463 -26.49 -9.92 18.21
C ARG A 463 -26.82 -8.51 17.72
N THR A 464 -26.09 -8.02 16.72
CA THR A 464 -26.41 -6.80 15.97
C THR A 464 -26.00 -6.98 14.52
N ASN A 465 -26.80 -6.45 13.59
CA ASN A 465 -26.53 -6.47 12.16
C ASN A 465 -25.72 -5.25 11.71
N MET A 466 -25.40 -4.32 12.61
CA MET A 466 -24.69 -3.10 12.27
C MET A 466 -23.41 -2.95 13.08
N MET A 467 -22.34 -2.51 12.42
CA MET A 467 -21.10 -2.11 13.08
C MET A 467 -20.61 -0.77 12.55
N ILE A 468 -20.18 0.11 13.46
CA ILE A 468 -19.46 1.34 13.12
C ILE A 468 -18.01 1.21 13.57
N ALA A 469 -17.11 1.20 12.60
CA ALA A 469 -15.69 0.98 12.80
C ALA A 469 -14.85 2.17 12.36
N GLY A 470 -13.85 2.52 13.17
CA GLY A 470 -12.81 3.46 12.76
C GLY A 470 -11.98 2.85 11.62
N LEU A 471 -11.85 3.54 10.49
CA LEU A 471 -11.21 3.03 9.27
C LEU A 471 -9.78 2.48 9.51
N ARG A 472 -8.99 3.13 10.37
CA ARG A 472 -7.65 2.63 10.74
C ARG A 472 -7.65 1.61 11.87
N ALA A 473 -8.63 1.67 12.76
CA ALA A 473 -8.75 0.74 13.88
C ALA A 473 -9.30 -0.62 13.39
N GLY A 474 -10.36 -0.62 12.59
CA GLY A 474 -10.96 -1.83 12.01
C GLY A 474 -10.12 -2.49 10.92
N ASN A 475 -9.11 -1.81 10.39
CA ASN A 475 -8.28 -2.37 9.33
C ASN A 475 -7.26 -3.42 9.75
N VAL A 476 -7.14 -3.74 11.03
CA VAL A 476 -6.08 -4.61 11.51
C VAL A 476 -6.62 -5.78 12.33
N GLY A 477 -6.40 -7.00 11.82
CA GLY A 477 -6.52 -8.25 12.58
C GLY A 477 -7.93 -8.79 12.84
N ILE A 478 -9.01 -8.13 12.38
CA ILE A 478 -10.39 -8.57 12.65
C ILE A 478 -10.98 -9.41 11.50
N ASN A 479 -12.03 -10.17 11.81
CA ASN A 479 -12.88 -10.88 10.84
C ASN A 479 -14.28 -10.27 10.85
N LEU A 480 -14.77 -9.84 9.69
CA LEU A 480 -16.08 -9.19 9.52
C LEU A 480 -16.94 -9.93 8.48
N SER A 481 -16.74 -11.23 8.31
CA SER A 481 -17.37 -12.04 7.25
C SER A 481 -18.90 -12.12 7.32
N GLN A 482 -19.50 -11.84 8.48
CA GLN A 482 -20.95 -11.73 8.62
C GLN A 482 -21.57 -10.59 7.80
N ALA A 483 -20.79 -9.53 7.50
CA ALA A 483 -21.28 -8.35 6.79
C ALA A 483 -21.32 -8.56 5.27
N LYS A 484 -22.41 -8.12 4.65
CA LYS A 484 -22.57 -8.08 3.18
C LYS A 484 -22.23 -6.71 2.60
N TYR A 485 -22.49 -5.65 3.35
CA TYR A 485 -22.30 -4.27 2.92
C TYR A 485 -21.17 -3.59 3.71
N VAL A 486 -20.27 -2.93 3.00
CA VAL A 486 -19.30 -2.00 3.59
C VAL A 486 -19.58 -0.60 3.06
N VAL A 487 -19.73 0.35 3.98
CA VAL A 487 -20.00 1.76 3.66
C VAL A 487 -18.84 2.60 4.19
N PHE A 488 -18.12 3.26 3.31
CA PHE A 488 -17.11 4.26 3.68
C PHE A 488 -17.79 5.61 3.83
N ALA A 489 -18.22 5.90 5.06
CA ALA A 489 -18.74 7.21 5.43
C ALA A 489 -17.68 8.30 5.30
N GLU A 490 -16.39 7.96 5.47
CA GLU A 490 -15.27 8.86 5.20
C GLU A 490 -14.18 8.16 4.39
N LEU A 491 -13.51 8.93 3.53
CA LEU A 491 -12.40 8.43 2.71
C LEU A 491 -11.04 8.73 3.36
N ASP A 492 -10.11 7.77 3.28
CA ASP A 492 -8.67 8.01 3.49
C ASP A 492 -7.98 8.43 2.18
N TRP A 493 -6.77 8.96 2.27
CA TRP A 493 -5.96 9.26 1.09
C TRP A 493 -5.29 8.02 0.48
N SER A 494 -5.29 6.88 1.18
CA SER A 494 -4.59 5.66 0.74
C SER A 494 -5.59 4.60 0.26
N PRO A 495 -5.52 4.13 -1.01
CA PRO A 495 -6.40 3.07 -1.50
C PRO A 495 -6.25 1.76 -0.74
N ALA A 496 -5.02 1.44 -0.29
CA ALA A 496 -4.73 0.24 0.48
C ALA A 496 -5.55 0.15 1.76
N ILE A 497 -5.88 1.27 2.41
CA ILE A 497 -6.72 1.29 3.62
C ILE A 497 -8.12 0.78 3.29
N HIS A 498 -8.74 1.25 2.21
CA HIS A 498 -10.09 0.80 1.85
C HIS A 498 -10.07 -0.68 1.40
N ARG A 499 -9.08 -1.09 0.60
CA ARG A 499 -8.92 -2.50 0.19
C ARG A 499 -8.75 -3.43 1.40
N GLN A 500 -7.99 -3.01 2.41
CA GLN A 500 -7.83 -3.77 3.65
C GLN A 500 -9.13 -3.90 4.44
N ALA A 501 -9.97 -2.86 4.44
CA ALA A 501 -11.30 -2.86 5.06
C ALA A 501 -12.25 -3.81 4.33
N GLU A 502 -12.35 -3.71 3.00
CA GLU A 502 -13.15 -4.61 2.16
C GLU A 502 -12.78 -6.07 2.40
N ASP A 503 -11.48 -6.38 2.44
CA ASP A 503 -10.96 -7.72 2.67
C ASP A 503 -11.18 -8.25 4.11
N ARG A 504 -11.75 -7.45 5.03
CA ARG A 504 -12.25 -7.94 6.32
C ARG A 504 -13.59 -8.64 6.19
N LEU A 505 -14.43 -8.20 5.25
CA LEU A 505 -15.72 -8.78 4.93
C LEU A 505 -15.57 -9.90 3.89
N HIS A 506 -14.76 -9.64 2.86
CA HIS A 506 -14.50 -10.58 1.77
C HIS A 506 -13.44 -11.61 2.17
N ARG A 507 -13.81 -12.59 3.00
CA ARG A 507 -12.91 -13.66 3.47
C ARG A 507 -13.43 -15.06 3.16
N ILE A 508 -12.54 -16.05 3.30
CA ILE A 508 -12.91 -17.46 3.25
C ILE A 508 -14.05 -17.70 4.26
N GLY A 509 -15.18 -18.23 3.78
CA GLY A 509 -16.40 -18.40 4.57
C GLY A 509 -17.53 -17.44 4.18
N GLN A 510 -17.22 -16.33 3.51
CA GLN A 510 -18.23 -15.46 2.91
C GLN A 510 -18.85 -16.17 1.69
N LYS A 511 -20.17 -16.32 1.70
CA LYS A 511 -20.94 -16.97 0.64
C LYS A 511 -21.62 -15.97 -0.30
N GLU A 512 -21.77 -14.73 0.15
CA GLU A 512 -22.45 -13.67 -0.59
C GLU A 512 -21.51 -12.66 -1.23
N THR A 513 -22.03 -11.96 -2.23
CA THR A 513 -21.33 -10.84 -2.89
C THR A 513 -21.18 -9.71 -1.87
N VAL A 514 -19.96 -9.18 -1.74
CA VAL A 514 -19.68 -8.04 -0.85
C VAL A 514 -19.81 -6.74 -1.64
N PHE A 515 -20.63 -5.81 -1.15
CA PHE A 515 -20.85 -4.51 -1.77
C PHE A 515 -20.14 -3.41 -1.00
N ALA A 516 -19.28 -2.64 -1.68
CA ALA A 516 -18.49 -1.58 -1.10
C ALA A 516 -18.90 -0.21 -1.64
N TYR A 517 -19.55 0.59 -0.78
CA TYR A 517 -20.01 1.94 -1.11
C TYR A 517 -19.02 2.98 -0.59
N TYR A 518 -18.53 3.81 -1.51
CA TYR A 518 -17.66 4.95 -1.25
C TYR A 518 -18.50 6.22 -1.34
N LEU A 519 -18.90 6.75 -0.19
CA LEU A 519 -19.78 7.92 -0.14
C LEU A 519 -18.98 9.21 -0.31
N VAL A 520 -19.25 9.91 -1.41
CA VAL A 520 -18.59 11.16 -1.81
C VAL A 520 -19.58 12.31 -1.65
N GLY A 521 -19.28 13.26 -0.75
CA GLY A 521 -20.11 14.46 -0.59
C GLY A 521 -19.97 15.40 -1.79
N ASN A 522 -21.08 15.67 -2.49
CA ASN A 522 -21.16 16.62 -3.60
C ASN A 522 -20.72 18.02 -3.14
N GLY A 523 -19.86 18.68 -3.91
CA GLY A 523 -19.35 20.03 -3.60
C GLY A 523 -18.42 20.09 -2.38
N THR A 524 -17.77 18.99 -2.01
CA THR A 524 -16.82 18.93 -0.89
C THR A 524 -15.45 18.40 -1.32
N LEU A 525 -14.47 18.44 -0.41
CA LEU A 525 -13.13 17.86 -0.60
C LEU A 525 -13.16 16.37 -1.04
N ASP A 526 -14.22 15.63 -0.73
CA ASP A 526 -14.31 14.20 -1.04
C ASP A 526 -14.17 13.90 -2.54
N GLU A 527 -14.64 14.78 -3.43
CA GLU A 527 -14.53 14.57 -4.89
C GLU A 527 -13.06 14.54 -5.32
N HIS A 528 -12.26 15.45 -4.78
CA HIS A 528 -10.82 15.48 -5.02
C HIS A 528 -10.15 14.24 -4.43
N VAL A 529 -10.53 13.83 -3.20
CA VAL A 529 -9.98 12.63 -2.56
C VAL A 529 -10.29 11.39 -3.40
N ALA A 530 -11.52 11.25 -3.90
CA ALA A 530 -11.95 10.14 -4.74
C ALA A 530 -11.12 10.06 -6.03
N ASN A 531 -10.89 11.19 -6.71
CA ASN A 531 -10.05 11.23 -7.91
C ASN A 531 -8.60 10.83 -7.61
N VAL A 532 -8.02 11.36 -6.51
CA VAL A 532 -6.67 10.97 -6.07
C VAL A 532 -6.57 9.48 -5.73
N LEU A 533 -7.63 8.88 -5.18
CA LEU A 533 -7.68 7.45 -4.90
C LEU A 533 -7.70 6.61 -6.18
N VAL A 534 -8.41 7.06 -7.22
CA VAL A 534 -8.44 6.41 -8.54
C VAL A 534 -7.04 6.46 -9.17
N ASP A 535 -6.40 7.63 -9.22
CA ASP A 535 -5.07 7.79 -9.81
C ASP A 535 -4.02 6.90 -9.13
N LYS A 536 -4.03 6.86 -7.79
CA LYS A 536 -3.14 5.98 -7.02
C LYS A 536 -3.44 4.50 -7.27
N SER A 537 -4.71 4.14 -7.39
CA SER A 537 -5.11 2.75 -7.66
C SER A 537 -4.62 2.32 -9.05
N TYR A 538 -4.73 3.20 -10.05
CA TYR A 538 -4.23 2.96 -11.40
C TYR A 538 -2.70 2.72 -11.41
N GLU A 539 -1.94 3.51 -10.64
CA GLU A 539 -0.50 3.27 -10.47
C GLU A 539 -0.23 1.91 -9.80
N ILE A 540 -0.90 1.62 -8.68
CA ILE A 540 -0.68 0.41 -7.88
C ILE A 540 -1.03 -0.85 -8.68
N ASP A 541 -2.21 -0.90 -9.29
CA ASP A 541 -2.69 -2.06 -10.04
C ASP A 541 -1.87 -2.23 -11.32
N GLY A 542 -1.51 -1.10 -11.94
CA GLY A 542 -0.55 -1.00 -13.01
C GLY A 542 0.83 -1.54 -12.66
N ILE A 543 1.26 -1.65 -11.40
CA ILE A 543 2.53 -2.28 -10.98
C ILE A 543 2.33 -3.71 -10.46
N LEU A 544 1.23 -4.02 -9.79
CA LEU A 544 1.04 -5.32 -9.13
C LEU A 544 0.36 -6.36 -10.02
N ASP A 545 -0.75 -5.99 -10.66
CA ASP A 545 -1.72 -6.94 -11.21
C ASP A 545 -1.87 -6.84 -12.74
N GLY A 546 -1.41 -5.75 -13.34
CA GLY A 546 -1.37 -5.54 -14.80
C GLY A 546 -2.72 -5.25 -15.45
N THR A 547 -3.80 -5.51 -14.71
CA THR A 547 -5.18 -5.16 -15.04
C THR A 547 -5.68 -4.17 -14.00
N VAL A 548 -6.36 -3.12 -14.47
CA VAL A 548 -6.97 -2.11 -13.62
C VAL A 548 -8.38 -2.58 -13.29
N GLU A 549 -8.71 -2.69 -12.01
CA GLU A 549 -10.10 -2.94 -11.61
C GLU A 549 -10.88 -1.63 -11.74
N PRO A 550 -11.90 -1.55 -12.60
CA PRO A 550 -12.72 -0.35 -12.70
C PRO A 550 -13.48 -0.12 -11.39
N TYR A 551 -13.53 1.14 -10.96
CA TYR A 551 -14.32 1.57 -9.79
C TYR A 551 -15.83 1.54 -10.04
N GLU A 552 -16.24 1.32 -11.30
CA GLU A 552 -17.62 1.46 -11.75
C GLU A 552 -18.13 0.12 -12.28
N ASN A 553 -18.95 -0.55 -11.46
CA ASN A 553 -19.88 -1.57 -11.95
C ASN A 553 -21.31 -0.99 -11.84
N HIS A 554 -21.49 0.23 -12.35
CA HIS A 554 -22.62 1.13 -12.07
C HIS A 554 -24.00 0.48 -12.36
N GLU A 555 -24.10 -0.33 -13.42
CA GLU A 555 -25.34 -1.00 -13.83
C GLU A 555 -25.87 -2.00 -12.80
N LYS A 556 -24.99 -2.85 -12.24
CA LYS A 556 -25.37 -3.79 -11.17
C LYS A 556 -25.80 -3.05 -9.89
N ALA A 557 -25.19 -1.89 -9.61
CA ALA A 557 -25.55 -1.04 -8.46
C ALA A 557 -26.95 -0.46 -8.61
N GLN A 558 -27.24 0.12 -9.78
CA GLN A 558 -28.53 0.74 -10.04
C GLN A 558 -29.64 -0.30 -9.97
N MET A 559 -29.45 -1.49 -10.55
CA MET A 559 -30.42 -2.58 -10.44
C MET A 559 -30.68 -2.95 -8.97
N ILE A 560 -29.63 -3.05 -8.15
CA ILE A 560 -29.80 -3.36 -6.74
C ILE A 560 -30.47 -2.20 -6.02
N LEU A 561 -30.05 -0.94 -6.19
CA LEU A 561 -30.70 0.22 -5.57
C LEU A 561 -32.19 0.33 -5.94
N VAL A 562 -32.54 -0.01 -7.18
CA VAL A 562 -33.93 -0.13 -7.61
C VAL A 562 -34.62 -1.27 -6.84
N GLN A 563 -34.03 -2.46 -6.76
CA GLN A 563 -34.56 -3.56 -5.94
C GLN A 563 -34.70 -3.21 -4.46
N ILE A 564 -33.75 -2.45 -3.89
CA ILE A 564 -33.78 -1.96 -2.51
C ILE A 564 -34.97 -1.02 -2.34
N ARG A 565 -35.12 -0.03 -3.23
CA ARG A 565 -36.27 0.90 -3.21
C ARG A 565 -37.59 0.15 -3.36
N ASP A 566 -37.66 -0.81 -4.26
CA ASP A 566 -38.86 -1.61 -4.51
C ASP A 566 -39.23 -2.47 -3.29
N GLN A 567 -38.26 -3.07 -2.60
CA GLN A 567 -38.51 -3.84 -1.38
C GLN A 567 -38.95 -2.97 -0.20
N ILE A 568 -38.39 -1.76 -0.08
CA ILE A 568 -38.81 -0.80 0.95
C ILE A 568 -40.26 -0.37 0.72
N VAL A 569 -40.62 -0.04 -0.53
CA VAL A 569 -41.99 0.32 -0.94
C VAL A 569 -42.97 -0.83 -0.69
N GLN A 570 -42.56 -2.07 -0.96
CA GLN A 570 -43.39 -3.26 -0.68
C GLN A 570 -43.59 -3.56 0.80
N LYS A 571 -42.66 -3.16 1.69
CA LYS A 571 -42.83 -3.29 3.15
C LYS A 571 -43.64 -2.15 3.79
N THR A 572 -43.86 -1.04 3.08
CA THR A 572 -44.63 0.12 3.59
C THR A 572 -46.10 0.14 3.16
N HIS A 573 -46.49 -0.81 2.30
CA HIS A 573 -47.88 -1.11 1.94
C HIS A 573 -48.30 -2.43 2.59
#